data_AF-A0A960FB90-F1
#
_entry.id   AF-A0A960FB90-F1
#
_cell.length_a   1.000
_cell.length_b   1.000
_cell.length_c   1.000
_cell.angle_alpha   90.00
_cell.angle_beta   90.00
_cell.angle_gamma   90.00
#
_symmetry.space_group_name_H-M   'P 1'
#
loop_
_entity.id
_entity.type
_entity.pdbx_description
1 polymer ?
#
loop_
_entity_poly.entity_id
_entity_poly.type
_entity_poly.pdbx_seq_one_letter_code
_entity_poly.pdbx_strand_id
1 'polypeptide(L)'
;LVSALFDGSWSADERLSDRERVALRYTDAMWHDHHQVDAAFVAELLALLGPDEFLELATVVAQFIGMGQVFAVLGIPNPAHVGVEVGVGDEEAER
;
A
#
# COMPACT_ATOMS: atom_id res chain seq x y z
N LEU A 1 5.19 7.27 2.53
CA LEU A 1 3.90 6.55 2.36
C LEU A 1 4.07 5.05 2.59
N VAL A 2 4.89 4.34 1.81
CA VAL A 2 5.14 2.90 2.02
C VAL A 2 5.69 2.59 3.43
N SER A 3 6.69 3.34 3.91
CA SER A 3 7.20 3.19 5.29
C SER A 3 6.16 3.48 6.38
N ALA A 4 5.29 4.47 6.14
CA ALA A 4 4.25 4.84 7.10
C ALA A 4 3.22 3.73 7.27
N LEU A 5 2.84 3.06 6.17
CA LEU A 5 1.98 1.86 6.18
C LEU A 5 2.54 0.77 7.10
N PHE A 6 3.87 0.57 7.10
CA PHE A 6 4.51 -0.50 7.88
C PHE A 6 4.78 -0.15 9.35
N ASP A 7 4.86 1.14 9.71
CA ASP A 7 5.05 1.59 11.10
C ASP A 7 3.76 2.10 11.76
N GLY A 8 2.64 2.11 11.02
CA GLY A 8 1.32 2.52 11.51
C GLY A 8 1.17 4.03 11.71
N SER A 9 2.19 4.85 11.43
CA SER A 9 2.15 6.30 11.69
C SER A 9 1.06 7.05 10.92
N TRP A 10 0.54 6.45 9.84
CA TRP A 10 -0.56 7.02 9.06
C TRP A 10 -1.86 7.16 9.88
N SER A 11 -2.08 6.37 10.93
CA SER A 11 -3.33 6.41 11.69
C SER A 11 -3.55 7.74 12.42
N ALA A 12 -2.46 8.46 12.72
CA ALA A 12 -2.46 9.75 13.42
C ALA A 12 -2.32 10.96 12.49
N ASP A 13 -2.19 10.75 11.17
CA ASP A 13 -2.01 11.85 10.22
C ASP A 13 -3.34 12.57 9.96
N GLU A 14 -3.45 13.80 10.47
CA GLU A 14 -4.63 14.65 10.33
C GLU A 14 -4.82 15.20 8.90
N ARG A 15 -3.81 15.06 8.03
CA ARG A 15 -3.92 15.49 6.62
C ARG A 15 -4.68 14.48 5.76
N LEU A 16 -4.85 13.26 6.23
CA LEU A 16 -5.59 12.22 5.53
C LEU A 16 -7.09 12.42 5.73
N SER A 17 -7.83 12.40 4.64
CA SER A 17 -9.28 12.31 4.65
C SER A 17 -9.75 10.96 5.23
N ASP A 18 -11.01 10.91 5.64
CA ASP A 18 -11.63 9.66 6.13
C ASP A 18 -11.58 8.54 5.07
N ARG A 19 -11.68 8.90 3.79
CA ARG A 19 -11.58 7.99 2.64
C ARG A 19 -10.18 7.38 2.51
N GLU A 20 -9.15 8.21 2.62
CA GLU A 20 -7.76 7.73 2.57
C GLU A 20 -7.44 6.88 3.81
N ARG A 21 -7.92 7.28 4.99
CA ARG A 21 -7.70 6.56 6.23
C ARG A 21 -8.37 5.19 6.23
N VAL A 22 -9.60 5.07 5.71
CA VAL A 22 -10.29 3.77 5.62
C VAL A 22 -9.60 2.84 4.60
N ALA A 23 -9.09 3.39 3.49
CA ALA A 23 -8.33 2.62 2.51
C ALA A 23 -7.00 2.07 3.08
N LEU A 24 -6.30 2.87 3.88
CA LEU A 24 -5.09 2.44 4.56
C LEU A 24 -5.38 1.40 5.65
N ARG A 25 -6.45 1.56 6.45
CA ARG A 25 -6.92 0.53 7.40
C ARG A 25 -7.20 -0.79 6.72
N TYR A 26 -7.86 -0.76 5.55
CA TYR A 26 -8.14 -1.98 4.79
C TYR A 26 -6.84 -2.65 4.30
N THR A 27 -5.91 -1.85 3.78
CA THR A 27 -4.60 -2.35 3.32
C THR A 27 -3.80 -2.99 4.45
N ASP A 28 -3.78 -2.34 5.62
CA ASP A 28 -3.09 -2.81 6.83
C ASP A 28 -3.69 -4.13 7.34
N ALA A 29 -5.02 -4.21 7.43
CA ALA A 29 -5.73 -5.44 7.81
C ALA A 29 -5.44 -6.57 6.82
N MET A 30 -5.51 -6.32 5.52
CA MET A 30 -5.23 -7.34 4.49
C MET A 30 -3.79 -7.87 4.55
N TRP A 31 -2.82 -7.05 4.97
CA TRP A 31 -1.43 -7.45 5.11
C TRP A 31 -1.16 -8.24 6.40
N HIS A 32 -1.72 -7.81 7.53
CA HIS A 32 -1.41 -8.35 8.85
C HIS A 32 -2.37 -9.43 9.34
N ASP A 33 -3.68 -9.20 9.22
CA ASP A 33 -4.73 -10.12 9.65
C ASP A 33 -6.04 -9.84 8.89
N HIS A 34 -6.20 -10.51 7.74
CA HIS A 34 -7.36 -10.32 6.87
C HIS A 34 -8.68 -10.77 7.52
N HIS A 35 -8.66 -11.49 8.65
CA HIS A 35 -9.87 -11.83 9.39
C HIS A 35 -10.48 -10.64 10.12
N GLN A 36 -9.74 -9.53 10.29
CA GLN A 36 -10.28 -8.27 10.81
C GLN A 36 -11.21 -7.57 9.80
N VAL A 37 -11.23 -7.99 8.52
CA VAL A 37 -12.14 -7.47 7.50
C VAL A 37 -13.49 -8.18 7.62
N ASP A 38 -14.25 -7.79 8.65
CA ASP A 38 -15.58 -8.30 8.91
C ASP A 38 -16.68 -7.55 8.14
N ALA A 39 -17.93 -8.00 8.28
CA ALA A 39 -19.06 -7.40 7.57
C ALA A 39 -19.32 -5.93 7.97
N ALA A 40 -19.01 -5.54 9.21
CA ALA A 40 -19.18 -4.17 9.67
C ALA A 40 -18.13 -3.26 9.03
N PHE A 41 -16.88 -3.72 8.93
CA PHE A 41 -15.83 -2.98 8.28
C PHE A 41 -16.04 -2.88 6.76
N VAL A 42 -16.54 -3.94 6.11
CA VAL A 42 -16.95 -3.87 4.69
C VAL A 42 -18.06 -2.85 4.47
N ALA A 43 -19.05 -2.78 5.39
CA ALA A 43 -20.11 -1.77 5.30
C ALA A 43 -19.54 -0.34 5.41
N GLU A 44 -18.56 -0.11 6.29
CA GLU A 44 -17.85 1.17 6.41
C GLU A 44 -17.12 1.54 5.11
N LEU A 45 -16.38 0.59 4.53
CA LEU A 45 -15.67 0.77 3.25
C LEU A 45 -16.63 1.16 2.12
N LEU A 46 -17.75 0.45 2.01
CA LEU A 46 -18.76 0.74 1.00
C LEU A 46 -19.46 2.09 1.25
N ALA A 47 -19.63 2.51 2.49
CA ALA A 47 -20.22 3.81 2.80
C ALA A 47 -19.30 4.99 2.42
N LEU A 48 -17.99 4.84 2.61
CA LEU A 48 -17.01 5.90 2.33
C LEU A 48 -16.52 5.92 0.88
N LEU A 49 -16.33 4.75 0.27
CA LEU A 49 -15.75 4.59 -1.07
C LEU A 49 -16.80 4.28 -2.13
N GLY A 50 -17.88 3.59 -1.76
CA GLY A 50 -18.80 3.00 -2.73
C GLY A 50 -18.25 1.69 -3.32
N PRO A 51 -19.11 0.95 -4.07
CA PRO A 51 -18.79 -0.41 -4.51
C PRO A 51 -17.67 -0.46 -5.56
N ASP A 52 -17.68 0.44 -6.53
CA ASP A 52 -16.72 0.42 -7.64
C ASP A 52 -15.31 0.76 -7.16
N GLU A 53 -15.18 1.84 -6.36
CA GLU A 53 -13.91 2.25 -5.79
C GLU A 53 -13.36 1.22 -4.79
N PHE A 54 -14.23 0.60 -3.97
CA PHE A 54 -13.80 -0.49 -3.09
C PHE A 54 -13.31 -1.70 -3.88
N LEU A 55 -13.96 -2.06 -5.00
CA LEU A 55 -13.50 -3.16 -5.85
C LEU A 55 -12.12 -2.88 -6.46
N GLU A 56 -11.89 -1.65 -6.93
CA GLU A 56 -10.58 -1.23 -7.45
C GLU A 56 -9.51 -1.31 -6.35
N LEU A 57 -9.79 -0.76 -5.16
CA LEU A 57 -8.90 -0.83 -4.01
C LEU A 57 -8.58 -2.29 -3.64
N ALA A 58 -9.62 -3.13 -3.53
CA ALA A 58 -9.47 -4.53 -3.17
C ALA A 58 -8.59 -5.29 -4.17
N THR A 59 -8.77 -5.01 -5.46
CA THR A 59 -7.98 -5.61 -6.54
C THR A 59 -6.51 -5.20 -6.45
N VAL A 60 -6.24 -3.90 -6.26
CA VAL A 60 -4.87 -3.37 -6.14
C VAL A 60 -4.17 -3.94 -4.91
N VAL A 61 -4.84 -3.93 -3.75
CA VAL A 61 -4.28 -4.48 -2.50
C VAL A 61 -3.97 -5.96 -2.65
N ALA A 62 -4.91 -6.76 -3.16
CA ALA A 62 -4.68 -8.19 -3.37
C ALA A 62 -3.50 -8.45 -4.33
N GLN A 63 -3.43 -7.71 -5.43
CA GLN A 63 -2.35 -7.85 -6.42
C GLN A 63 -0.97 -7.58 -5.82
N PHE A 64 -0.80 -6.46 -5.12
CA PHE A 64 0.52 -6.07 -4.61
C PHE A 64 0.97 -6.90 -3.41
N ILE A 65 0.03 -7.31 -2.54
CA ILE A 65 0.33 -8.23 -1.43
C ILE A 65 0.76 -9.60 -1.98
N GLY A 66 -0.03 -10.18 -2.87
CA GLY A 66 0.29 -11.49 -3.46
C GLY A 66 1.58 -11.47 -4.27
N MET A 67 1.82 -10.40 -5.03
CA MET A 67 3.07 -10.22 -5.77
C MET A 67 4.30 -10.13 -4.85
N GLY A 68 4.20 -9.41 -3.73
CA GLY A 68 5.26 -9.37 -2.72
C GLY A 68 5.60 -10.74 -2.15
N GLN A 69 4.58 -11.56 -1.88
CA GLN A 69 4.77 -12.95 -1.43
C GLN A 69 5.46 -13.82 -2.50
N VAL A 70 5.06 -13.69 -3.77
CA VAL A 70 5.70 -14.42 -4.88
C VAL A 70 7.17 -14.00 -5.03
N PHE A 71 7.47 -12.70 -4.95
CA PHE A 71 8.85 -12.21 -5.01
C PHE A 71 9.71 -12.77 -3.88
N ALA A 72 9.16 -12.83 -2.65
CA ALA A 72 9.84 -13.44 -1.52
C ALA A 72 10.13 -14.94 -1.76
N VAL A 73 9.18 -15.70 -2.29
CA VAL A 73 9.36 -17.13 -2.63
C VAL A 73 10.44 -17.32 -3.70
N LEU A 74 10.49 -16.42 -4.69
CA LEU A 74 11.47 -16.48 -5.77
C LEU A 74 12.86 -15.93 -5.39
N GLY A 75 13.02 -15.38 -4.16
CA GLY A 75 14.26 -14.74 -3.74
C GLY A 75 14.60 -13.46 -4.50
N ILE A 76 13.59 -12.80 -5.10
CA ILE A 76 13.77 -11.54 -5.79
C ILE A 76 13.97 -10.44 -4.74
N PRO A 77 15.11 -9.74 -4.73
CA PRO A 77 15.37 -8.71 -3.73
C PRO A 77 14.39 -7.55 -3.91
N ASN A 78 13.79 -7.11 -2.80
CA ASN A 78 12.97 -5.91 -2.79
C ASN A 78 13.87 -4.70 -3.14
N PRO A 79 13.53 -3.90 -4.16
CA PRO A 79 14.35 -2.75 -4.57
C PRO A 79 14.52 -1.70 -3.46
N ALA A 80 13.67 -1.67 -2.42
CA ALA A 80 13.89 -0.81 -1.25
C ALA A 80 15.09 -1.27 -0.37
N HIS A 81 15.57 -2.50 -0.55
CA HIS A 81 16.75 -3.06 0.12
C HIS A 81 17.94 -3.24 -0.84
N VAL A 82 17.74 -3.00 -2.13
CA VAL A 82 18.85 -2.85 -3.08
C VAL A 82 19.18 -1.36 -3.07
N GLY A 83 20.39 -1.00 -2.63
CA GLY A 83 20.84 0.39 -2.73
C GLY A 83 20.84 0.79 -4.20
N VAL A 84 19.75 1.41 -4.65
CA VAL A 84 19.68 2.02 -5.96
C VAL A 84 20.52 3.28 -5.85
N GLU A 85 21.80 3.16 -6.19
CA GLU A 85 22.56 4.32 -6.64
C GLU A 85 21.84 4.83 -7.88
N VAL A 86 21.05 5.88 -7.68
CA VAL A 86 20.51 6.68 -8.79
C VAL A 86 21.73 7.31 -9.44
N GLY A 87 22.25 6.66 -10.48
CA GLY A 87 23.22 7.26 -11.38
C GLY A 87 22.58 8.49 -12.00
N VAL A 88 22.87 9.66 -11.42
CA VAL A 88 22.63 10.94 -12.09
C VAL A 88 23.51 10.89 -13.33
N GLY A 89 22.88 10.84 -14.50
CA GLY A 89 23.59 10.81 -15.78
C GLY A 89 24.49 12.03 -15.90
N ASP A 90 25.73 11.79 -16.34
CA ASP A 90 26.66 12.82 -16.77
C ASP A 90 26.06 13.58 -17.97
N GLU A 91 25.35 14.68 -17.73
CA GLU A 91 24.90 15.62 -18.77
C GLU A 91 25.56 17.01 -18.69
N GLU A 92 26.76 17.12 -18.11
CA GLU A 92 27.58 18.34 -18.24
C GLU A 92 28.94 18.03 -18.87
N ALA A 93 28.92 17.79 -20.17
CA ALA A 93 30.06 18.07 -21.04
C ALA A 93 29.56 18.38 -22.45
N GLU A 94 29.11 19.63 -22.68
CA GLU A 94 29.40 20.43 -23.89
C GLU A 94 28.54 21.71 -23.90
N ARG A 95 28.98 22.74 -23.16
CA ARG A 95 28.89 24.16 -23.54
C ARG A 95 30.04 24.95 -22.95
#